data_AF-A0A7X7ZPJ3-F1
#
_entry.id   AF-A0A7X7ZPJ3-F1
#
_cell.length_a   1.000
_cell.length_b   1.000
_cell.length_c   1.000
_cell.angle_alpha   90.00
_cell.angle_beta   90.00
_cell.angle_gamma   90.00
#
_symmetry.space_group_name_H-M   'P 1'
#
loop_
_entity.id
_entity.type
_entity.pdbx_description
1 polymer ?
#
loop_
_entity_poly.entity_id
_entity_poly.type
_entity_poly.pdbx_seq_one_letter_code
_entity_poly.pdbx_strand_id
1 'polypeptide(L)'
;MERFLMSELVAWKNKGNRKPLILNGARKVGKTWLLKEFDRTHFTSAAYVSLDANKAVRALFDSGFDMKRIINGLSLLSGEQINSGSTLIILKRKKMV
;
A
#
# COMPACT_ATOMS: atom_id res chain seq x y z
N MET A 1 3.56 21.14 -6.83
CA MET A 1 2.96 19.88 -7.28
C MET A 1 2.92 18.83 -6.16
N GLU A 2 4.04 18.53 -5.50
CA GLU A 2 4.09 17.53 -4.40
C GLU A 2 3.16 17.83 -3.22
N ARG A 3 3.03 19.12 -2.83
CA ARG A 3 2.12 19.54 -1.75
C ARG A 3 0.64 19.22 -2.04
N PHE A 4 0.22 19.25 -3.30
CA PHE A 4 -1.17 18.99 -3.68
C PHE A 4 -1.50 17.50 -3.49
N LEU A 5 -0.67 16.60 -4.02
CA LEU A 5 -0.88 15.16 -3.88
C LEU A 5 -0.80 14.69 -2.42
N MET A 6 0.10 15.28 -1.62
CA MET A 6 0.14 14.98 -0.18
C MET A 6 -1.17 15.37 0.51
N SER A 7 -1.72 16.56 0.23
CA SER A 7 -2.99 16.97 0.81
C SER A 7 -4.16 16.04 0.41
N GLU A 8 -4.16 15.52 -0.82
CA GLU A 8 -5.15 14.52 -1.25
C GLU A 8 -5.00 13.19 -0.52
N LEU A 9 -3.77 12.72 -0.27
CA LEU A 9 -3.50 11.51 0.51
C LEU A 9 -3.95 11.67 1.97
N VAL A 10 -3.71 12.83 2.58
CA VAL A 10 -4.18 13.13 3.94
C VAL A 10 -5.71 13.20 3.99
N ALA A 11 -6.32 13.90 3.03
CA ALA A 11 -7.78 13.97 2.93
C ALA A 11 -8.39 12.57 2.74
N TRP A 12 -7.76 11.71 1.95
CA TRP A 12 -8.15 10.32 1.80
C TRP A 12 -8.05 9.53 3.12
N LYS A 13 -6.95 9.65 3.86
CA LYS A 13 -6.77 8.98 5.16
C LYS A 13 -7.89 9.33 6.13
N ASN A 14 -8.28 10.61 6.15
CA ASN A 14 -9.26 11.12 7.11
C ASN A 14 -10.72 10.81 6.75
N LYS A 15 -10.99 10.20 5.58
CA LYS A 15 -12.35 9.76 5.22
C LYS A 15 -12.70 8.45 5.93
N GLY A 16 -13.79 8.45 6.71
CA GLY A 16 -14.26 7.27 7.45
C GLY A 16 -14.64 6.07 6.58
N ASN A 17 -15.06 6.29 5.32
CA ASN A 17 -15.35 5.24 4.35
C ASN A 17 -14.41 5.30 3.14
N ARG A 18 -13.11 5.47 3.42
CA ARG A 18 -12.08 5.59 2.37
C ARG A 18 -11.97 4.30 1.55
N LYS A 19 -12.13 4.42 0.23
CA LYS A 19 -11.87 3.33 -0.73
C LYS A 19 -10.36 3.21 -1.00
N PRO A 20 -9.83 2.06 -1.40
CA PRO A 20 -8.43 1.94 -1.82
C PRO A 20 -8.07 2.95 -2.92
N LEU A 21 -6.85 3.51 -2.86
CA LEU A 21 -6.35 4.45 -3.89
C LEU A 21 -5.51 3.74 -4.95
N ILE A 22 -5.58 4.25 -6.18
CA ILE A 22 -4.71 3.85 -7.29
C ILE A 22 -3.85 5.07 -7.69
N LEU A 23 -2.54 4.98 -7.46
CA LEU A 23 -1.59 6.04 -7.79
C LEU A 23 -0.96 5.85 -9.18
N ASN A 24 -1.65 6.35 -10.20
CA ASN A 24 -1.19 6.32 -11.60
C ASN A 24 -0.22 7.47 -11.92
N GLY A 25 0.54 7.34 -13.02
CA GLY A 25 1.55 8.34 -13.43
C GLY A 25 2.84 7.74 -14.01
N ALA A 26 3.66 8.58 -14.63
CA ALA A 26 4.86 8.18 -15.37
C ALA A 26 5.97 7.58 -14.47
N ARG A 27 6.92 6.87 -15.09
CA ARG A 27 8.10 6.35 -14.38
C ARG A 27 8.98 7.52 -13.90
N LYS A 28 9.60 7.37 -12.72
CA LYS A 28 10.57 8.31 -12.13
C LYS A 28 10.02 9.70 -11.70
N VAL A 29 8.71 9.82 -11.47
CA VAL A 29 8.08 11.10 -11.02
C VAL A 29 7.98 11.26 -9.50
N GLY A 30 8.76 10.53 -8.72
CA GLY A 30 8.79 10.70 -7.26
C GLY A 30 7.66 10.01 -6.46
N LYS A 31 6.80 9.18 -7.07
CA LYS A 31 5.70 8.50 -6.34
C LYS A 31 6.17 7.67 -5.13
N THR A 32 7.28 6.96 -5.27
CA THR A 32 7.86 6.18 -4.17
C THR A 32 8.28 7.08 -3.02
N TRP A 33 8.83 8.26 -3.33
CA TRP A 33 9.20 9.24 -2.33
C TRP A 33 7.96 9.81 -1.63
N LEU A 34 6.92 10.18 -2.40
CA LEU A 34 5.66 10.66 -1.86
C LEU A 34 5.03 9.66 -0.88
N LEU A 35 4.99 8.37 -1.23
CA LEU A 35 4.45 7.32 -0.37
C LEU A 35 5.29 7.09 0.90
N LYS A 36 6.62 7.16 0.78
CA LYS A 36 7.56 7.08 1.92
C LYS A 36 7.51 8.29 2.84
N GLU A 37 7.14 9.45 2.33
CA GLU A 37 6.98 10.63 3.17
C GLU A 37 5.61 10.58 3.85
N PHE A 38 4.58 10.12 3.12
CA PHE A 38 3.23 9.98 3.64
C PHE A 38 3.12 8.91 4.73
N ASP A 39 3.74 7.75 4.56
CA ASP A 39 3.73 6.72 5.61
C ASP A 39 4.44 7.19 6.88
N ARG A 40 5.65 7.75 6.75
CA ARG A 40 6.49 8.25 7.83
C ARG A 40 5.80 9.32 8.68
N THR A 41 4.98 10.17 8.06
CA THR A 41 4.36 11.33 8.73
C THR A 41 2.93 11.05 9.21
N HIS A 42 2.25 10.05 8.67
CA HIS A 42 0.83 9.83 8.96
C HIS A 42 0.48 8.42 9.44
N PHE A 43 1.40 7.46 9.47
CA PHE A 43 1.17 6.10 9.91
C PHE A 43 2.25 5.64 10.88
N THR A 44 1.94 4.62 11.68
CA THR A 44 2.91 4.02 12.60
C THR A 44 3.83 3.05 11.86
N SER A 45 3.28 2.33 10.88
CA SER A 45 4.03 1.38 10.06
C SER A 45 3.47 1.31 8.63
N ALA A 46 4.25 0.74 7.72
CA ALA A 46 3.85 0.52 6.34
C ALA A 46 4.23 -0.86 5.83
N ALA A 47 3.24 -1.62 5.36
CA ALA A 47 3.42 -2.93 4.76
C ALA A 47 3.62 -2.79 3.25
N TYR A 48 4.87 -2.90 2.79
CA TYR A 48 5.23 -2.86 1.37
C TYR A 48 5.20 -4.27 0.76
N VAL A 49 4.29 -4.51 -0.19
CA VAL A 49 4.17 -5.80 -0.88
C VAL A 49 4.34 -5.63 -2.39
N SER A 50 5.28 -6.39 -2.98
CA SER A 50 5.50 -6.41 -4.43
C SER A 50 4.63 -7.47 -5.11
N LEU A 51 3.94 -7.09 -6.17
CA LEU A 51 3.04 -7.97 -6.93
C LEU A 51 3.73 -8.71 -8.11
N ASP A 52 5.02 -8.48 -8.36
CA ASP A 52 5.63 -8.78 -9.67
C ASP A 52 5.97 -10.22 -9.98
N ALA A 53 6.20 -11.07 -8.98
CA ALA A 53 6.66 -12.43 -9.26
C ALA A 53 6.44 -13.42 -8.12
N ASN A 54 5.73 -13.05 -7.05
CA ASN A 54 5.62 -13.94 -5.90
C ASN A 54 4.40 -14.84 -6.07
N LYS A 55 4.63 -16.13 -6.37
CA LYS A 55 3.59 -17.17 -6.36
C LYS A 55 2.75 -17.12 -5.08
N ALA A 56 3.36 -16.73 -3.95
CA ALA A 56 2.66 -16.59 -2.68
C ALA A 56 1.63 -15.45 -2.68
N VAL A 57 1.97 -14.28 -3.26
CA VAL A 57 1.01 -13.16 -3.40
C VAL A 57 -0.16 -13.58 -4.28
N ARG A 58 0.11 -14.28 -5.39
CA ARG A 58 -0.95 -14.75 -6.27
C ARG A 58 -1.86 -15.76 -5.58
N ALA A 59 -1.28 -16.77 -4.94
CA ALA A 59 -2.02 -17.79 -4.20
C ALA A 59 -2.86 -17.20 -3.05
N LEU A 60 -2.41 -16.09 -2.46
CA LEU A 60 -3.16 -15.38 -1.42
C LEU A 60 -4.50 -14.88 -1.96
N PHE A 61 -4.52 -14.29 -3.16
CA PHE A 61 -5.73 -13.75 -3.78
C PHE A 61 -6.54 -14.79 -4.56
N ASP A 62 -5.91 -15.81 -5.13
CA ASP A 62 -6.60 -16.87 -5.89
C ASP A 62 -7.46 -17.78 -4.99
N SER A 63 -7.12 -17.88 -3.70
CA SER A 63 -7.84 -18.72 -2.72
C SER A 63 -9.18 -18.14 -2.23
N GLY A 64 -9.64 -17.03 -2.81
CA GLY A 64 -10.89 -16.35 -2.46
C GLY A 64 -10.70 -15.06 -1.66
N PHE A 65 -11.81 -14.40 -1.31
CA PHE A 65 -11.83 -13.08 -0.68
C PHE A 65 -11.99 -13.12 0.85
N ASP A 66 -11.33 -14.07 1.53
CA ASP A 66 -11.25 -14.03 3.00
C ASP A 66 -10.28 -12.93 3.44
N MET A 67 -10.84 -11.83 3.94
CA MET A 67 -10.07 -10.67 4.37
C MET A 67 -9.10 -10.97 5.51
N LYS A 68 -9.47 -11.83 6.47
CA LYS A 68 -8.58 -12.18 7.58
C LYS A 68 -7.35 -12.91 7.06
N ARG A 69 -7.57 -13.89 6.18
CA ARG A 69 -6.48 -14.62 5.51
C ARG A 69 -5.60 -13.69 4.68
N ILE A 70 -6.20 -12.81 3.89
CA ILE A 70 -5.46 -11.85 3.06
C ILE A 70 -4.58 -10.94 3.92
N ILE A 71 -5.13 -10.35 5.00
CA ILE A 71 -4.36 -9.48 5.89
C ILE A 71 -3.20 -10.23 6.54
N ASN A 72 -3.44 -11.45 7.05
CA ASN A 72 -2.38 -12.27 7.63
C ASN A 72 -1.28 -12.61 6.62
N GLY A 73 -1.66 -12.97 5.39
CA GLY A 73 -0.70 -13.24 4.31
C GLY A 73 0.11 -12.00 3.93
N LEU A 74 -0.52 -10.83 3.84
CA LEU A 74 0.18 -9.57 3.57
C LEU A 74 1.13 -9.19 4.70
N SER A 75 0.76 -9.43 5.97
CA SER A 75 1.64 -9.24 7.12
C SER A 75 2.88 -10.12 7.02
N LEU A 76 2.70 -11.41 6.70
CA LEU A 76 3.82 -12.34 6.53
C LEU A 76 4.74 -11.92 5.37
N LEU A 77 4.17 -11.51 4.23
CA LEU A 77 4.92 -11.15 3.03
C LEU A 77 5.67 -9.83 3.16
N SER A 78 5.14 -8.89 3.96
CA SER A 78 5.79 -7.61 4.23
C SER A 78 6.76 -7.67 5.40
N GLY A 79 6.63 -8.65 6.30
CA GLY A 79 7.36 -8.70 7.56
C GLY A 79 6.81 -7.73 8.62
N GLU A 80 5.67 -7.10 8.36
CA GLU A 80 5.08 -6.05 9.20
C GLU A 80 3.74 -6.50 9.80
N GLN A 81 3.52 -6.20 11.08
CA GLN A 81 2.20 -6.40 11.68
C GLN A 81 1.23 -5.34 11.11
N ILE A 82 0.14 -5.80 10.49
CA ILE A 82 -0.88 -4.91 9.92
C ILE A 82 -1.94 -4.63 10.99
N ASN A 83 -1.91 -3.42 11.52
CA ASN A 83 -2.86 -2.93 12.51
C ASN A 83 -3.85 -1.95 11.85
N SER A 84 -5.13 -2.16 12.11
CA SER A 84 -6.18 -1.31 11.55
C SER A 84 -6.03 0.14 12.00
N GLY A 85 -6.17 1.09 11.08
CA GLY A 85 -6.07 2.53 11.35
C GLY A 85 -4.63 3.06 11.48
N SER A 86 -3.65 2.23 11.81
CA SER A 86 -2.26 2.68 12.05
C SER A 86 -1.25 2.18 11.01
N THR A 87 -1.56 1.13 10.25
CA THR A 87 -0.68 0.62 9.19
C THR A 87 -1.17 1.02 7.80
N LEU A 88 -0.27 1.54 6.96
CA LEU A 88 -0.52 1.75 5.53
C LEU A 88 -0.09 0.52 4.72
N ILE A 89 -0.99 -0.04 3.92
CA ILE A 89 -0.67 -1.15 2.99
C ILE A 89 -0.36 -0.57 1.61
N ILE A 90 0.82 -0.88 1.06
CA ILE A 90 1.24 -0.45 -0.27
C ILE A 90 1.48 -1.68 -1.14
N LEU A 91 0.59 -1.87 -2.12
CA LEU A 91 0.73 -2.88 -3.15
C LEU A 91 1.37 -2.24 -4.38
N LYS A 92 2.57 -2.69 -4.76
CA LYS A 92 3.31 -2.12 -5.90
C LYS A 92 3.67 -3.17 -6.94
N ARG A 93 3.69 -2.73 -8.20
CA ARG A 93 4.23 -3.49 -9.33
C ARG A 93 5.55 -2.85 -9.78
N LYS A 94 6.68 -3.46 -9.46
CA LYS A 94 7.99 -3.25 -10.07
C LYS A 94 8.01 -3.88 -11.48
N LYS A 95 7.65 -3.09 -12.50
CA LYS A 95 7.99 -3.45 -13.89
C LYS A 95 9.52 -3.64 -13.98
N MET A 96 9.96 -4.89 -14.11
CA MET A 96 11.32 -5.18 -14.58
C MET A 96 11.41 -4.64 -16.01
N VAL A 97 12.49 -3.90 -16.26
CA VAL A 97 12.88 -3.43 -17.60
C VAL A 97 13.68 -4.54 -18.23
#